data_AF-A0AA96TYK3-F1
#
_entry.id   AF-A0AA96TYK3-F1
#
_cell.length_a   1.000
_cell.length_b   1.000
_cell.length_c   1.000
_cell.angle_alpha   90.00
_cell.angle_beta   90.00
_cell.angle_gamma   90.00
#
_symmetry.space_group_name_H-M   'P 1'
#
loop_
_entity.id
_entity.type
_entity.pdbx_description
1 polymer ?
#
loop_
_entity_poly.entity_id
_entity_poly.type
_entity_poly.pdbx_seq_one_letter_code
_entity_poly.pdbx_strand_id
1 'polypeptide(L)'
;MKKINNLLFLTLLFAFSNIFSQNTLFKSKKFELIFNQPEFFKNLKTFSYEIQDDGNYWNHEYKEDEKKPDNYLDYPNLQSLTNGLTIKGLKSVEKNGDIQIVVGFIGNQLEFVEKGVELRGTMNLMIIIDDNKLVHNETKRIQSIVTNSSMFPTKNRFYRNKTKAMILTSVVQSYIDSKIGVLFTGKTEIELFFGEFRKAKKGKAKEFNEVSKPLIEEIKKTKSIDIIDKSIAYWKKQLDIDYGKKLKQKRKLKVIYTNLATASIIKGDIEKATEYSRIAKKNSGFFDVFNKGYSDYAKRLKYVEENLKQKKHTITKDGRYVYEIEINEKGVFDLGNTKTEFSKIFIQRFVLISNPNSGVISLDEGESPTAKIFIDGKLKYIYNCNSKHSIKLENGKTIIFKLIKGEYIPYVTIDGVEEGKLF
;
A
#
# COMPACT_ATOMS: atom_id res chain seq x y z
N MET A 1 -3.00 -0.69 53.36
CA MET A 1 -1.92 -1.35 52.59
C MET A 1 -1.98 -2.89 52.48
N LYS A 2 -2.95 -3.61 53.08
CA LYS A 2 -3.04 -5.10 52.96
C LYS A 2 -3.79 -5.64 51.73
N LYS A 3 -4.54 -4.81 50.97
CA LYS A 3 -5.33 -5.27 49.80
C LYS A 3 -4.57 -5.26 48.46
N ILE A 4 -3.50 -4.46 48.33
CA ILE A 4 -2.74 -4.33 47.06
C ILE A 4 -1.77 -5.50 46.86
N ASN A 5 -1.20 -6.03 47.94
CA ASN A 5 -0.27 -7.17 47.85
C ASN A 5 -0.96 -8.47 47.38
N ASN A 6 -2.24 -8.68 47.70
CA ASN A 6 -2.97 -9.85 47.22
C ASN A 6 -3.30 -9.79 45.72
N LEU A 7 -3.47 -8.59 45.15
CA LEU A 7 -3.74 -8.43 43.71
C LEU A 7 -2.48 -8.67 42.87
N LEU A 8 -1.31 -8.21 43.37
CA LEU A 8 0.00 -8.48 42.75
C LEU A 8 0.40 -9.96 42.85
N PHE A 9 0.08 -10.64 43.95
CA PHE A 9 0.37 -12.05 44.10
C PHE A 9 -0.55 -12.94 43.23
N LEU A 10 -1.82 -12.55 43.05
CA LEU A 10 -2.73 -13.22 42.11
C LEU A 10 -2.34 -13.01 40.65
N THR A 11 -1.88 -11.82 40.24
CA THR A 11 -1.38 -11.59 38.88
C THR A 11 -0.07 -12.31 38.60
N LEU A 12 0.83 -12.44 39.59
CA LEU A 12 2.03 -13.28 39.51
C LEU A 12 1.68 -14.78 39.41
N LEU A 13 0.70 -15.29 40.17
CA LEU A 13 0.22 -16.68 40.03
C LEU A 13 -0.48 -16.95 38.68
N PHE A 14 -1.18 -15.96 38.11
CA PHE A 14 -1.71 -16.03 36.74
C PHE A 14 -0.61 -15.92 35.65
N ALA A 15 0.51 -15.25 35.94
CA ALA A 15 1.67 -15.20 35.06
C ALA A 15 2.42 -16.55 35.06
N PHE A 16 2.57 -17.21 36.22
CA PHE A 16 3.26 -18.50 36.32
C PHE A 16 2.44 -19.70 35.82
N SER A 17 1.10 -19.65 35.86
CA SER A 17 0.25 -20.71 35.29
C SER A 17 0.21 -20.69 33.74
N ASN A 18 0.70 -19.63 33.09
CA ASN A 18 0.81 -19.56 31.63
C ASN A 18 2.18 -20.05 31.08
N ILE A 19 3.20 -20.21 31.93
CA ILE A 19 4.55 -20.61 31.49
C ILE A 19 4.63 -22.13 31.18
N PHE A 20 3.66 -22.93 31.62
CA PHE A 20 3.59 -24.38 31.34
C PHE A 20 2.62 -24.80 30.21
N SER A 21 2.14 -23.87 29.38
CA SER A 21 1.02 -24.13 28.45
C SER A 21 1.38 -24.28 26.96
N GLN A 22 2.61 -23.97 26.51
CA GLN A 22 2.95 -24.03 25.08
C GLN A 22 3.40 -25.43 24.63
N ASN A 23 2.45 -26.39 24.59
CA ASN A 23 2.65 -27.73 24.02
C ASN A 23 2.66 -27.77 22.48
N THR A 24 2.67 -26.61 21.83
CA THR A 24 2.66 -26.45 20.37
C THR A 24 3.73 -25.44 19.96
N LEU A 25 4.46 -25.73 18.89
CA LEU A 25 5.49 -24.89 18.31
C LEU A 25 5.07 -24.51 16.90
N PHE A 26 5.07 -23.23 16.56
CA PHE A 26 4.79 -22.75 15.20
C PHE A 26 6.05 -22.12 14.64
N LYS A 27 6.52 -22.65 13.52
CA LYS A 27 7.68 -22.12 12.79
C LYS A 27 7.19 -21.45 11.53
N SER A 28 7.57 -20.20 11.35
CA SER A 28 7.31 -19.47 10.13
C SER A 28 8.35 -19.80 9.05
N LYS A 29 7.92 -19.70 7.79
CA LYS A 29 8.76 -19.78 6.60
C LYS A 29 8.20 -18.89 5.49
N LYS A 30 9.09 -18.27 4.73
CA LYS A 30 8.72 -17.46 3.56
C LYS A 30 8.46 -18.35 2.36
N PHE A 31 7.35 -18.11 1.68
CA PHE A 31 6.98 -18.73 0.41
C PHE A 31 6.73 -17.65 -0.62
N GLU A 32 7.42 -17.73 -1.76
CA GLU A 32 6.99 -16.98 -2.95
C GLU A 32 5.71 -17.62 -3.50
N LEU A 33 4.63 -16.84 -3.51
CA LEU A 33 3.30 -17.19 -4.01
C LEU A 33 3.00 -16.39 -5.28
N ILE A 34 2.27 -17.00 -6.21
CA ILE A 34 1.92 -16.43 -7.52
C ILE A 34 0.47 -15.94 -7.49
N PHE A 35 0.22 -14.80 -8.13
CA PHE A 35 -1.07 -14.14 -8.24
C PHE A 35 -1.38 -13.87 -9.71
N ASN A 36 -2.66 -13.94 -10.08
CA ASN A 36 -3.09 -13.54 -11.41
C ASN A 36 -2.94 -12.02 -11.54
N GLN A 37 -2.14 -11.57 -12.51
CA GLN A 37 -1.96 -10.14 -12.76
C GLN A 37 -2.98 -9.64 -13.77
N PRO A 38 -3.45 -8.39 -13.65
CA PRO A 38 -4.12 -7.71 -14.75
C PRO A 38 -3.21 -7.69 -15.99
N GLU A 39 -3.78 -7.81 -17.19
CA GLU A 39 -3.03 -7.97 -18.44
C GLU A 39 -1.98 -6.86 -18.65
N PHE A 40 -2.33 -5.65 -18.25
CA PHE A 40 -1.49 -4.48 -18.39
C PHE A 40 -0.34 -4.38 -17.40
N PHE A 41 -0.27 -5.26 -16.40
CA PHE A 41 0.91 -5.41 -15.56
C PHE A 41 1.82 -6.55 -16.02
N LYS A 42 1.45 -7.29 -17.07
CA LYS A 42 2.29 -8.35 -17.62
C LYS A 42 3.44 -7.75 -18.43
N ASN A 43 4.60 -8.40 -18.38
CA ASN A 43 5.79 -8.06 -19.18
C ASN A 43 6.43 -6.69 -18.90
N LEU A 44 6.09 -6.06 -17.77
CA LEU A 44 6.79 -4.85 -17.31
C LEU A 44 8.25 -5.20 -16.99
N LYS A 45 9.18 -4.37 -17.46
CA LYS A 45 10.63 -4.58 -17.31
C LYS A 45 11.30 -3.47 -16.52
N THR A 46 10.73 -2.28 -16.54
CA THR A 46 11.34 -1.07 -16.02
C THR A 46 10.40 -0.28 -15.13
N PHE A 47 10.96 0.48 -14.20
CA PHE A 47 10.23 1.48 -13.44
C PHE A 47 11.03 2.76 -13.29
N SER A 48 10.36 3.91 -13.21
CA SER A 48 10.94 5.19 -12.81
C SER A 48 10.23 5.70 -11.57
N TYR A 49 10.96 6.41 -10.71
CA TYR A 49 10.43 6.94 -9.45
C TYR A 49 10.83 8.40 -9.25
N GLU A 50 9.84 9.23 -8.96
CA GLU A 50 9.97 10.67 -8.85
C GLU A 50 9.26 11.19 -7.59
N ILE A 51 9.92 12.08 -6.84
CA ILE A 51 9.31 12.80 -5.73
C ILE A 51 9.03 14.22 -6.16
N GLN A 52 7.85 14.69 -5.82
CA GLN A 52 7.28 15.96 -6.17
C GLN A 52 6.83 16.71 -4.91
N ASP A 53 6.98 18.02 -4.92
CA ASP A 53 6.37 18.93 -3.95
C ASP A 53 5.43 19.92 -4.64
N ASP A 54 4.92 20.87 -3.87
CA ASP A 54 4.05 21.95 -4.30
C ASP A 54 4.72 22.94 -5.30
N GLY A 55 5.91 22.64 -5.81
CA GLY A 55 6.64 23.46 -6.78
C GLY A 55 7.76 24.31 -6.19
N ASN A 56 7.92 24.30 -4.86
CA ASN A 56 8.84 25.22 -4.18
C ASN A 56 10.26 24.69 -3.98
N TYR A 57 10.51 23.39 -4.14
CA TYR A 57 11.81 22.79 -3.83
C TYR A 57 12.21 21.62 -4.75
N TRP A 58 11.44 20.54 -4.83
CA TRP A 58 11.78 19.37 -5.65
C TRP A 58 11.43 19.54 -7.13
N ASN A 59 10.35 20.26 -7.42
CA ASN A 59 9.89 20.49 -8.79
C ASN A 59 10.25 21.87 -9.36
N HIS A 60 11.15 22.60 -8.72
CA HIS A 60 11.43 23.98 -9.09
C HIS A 60 12.31 24.04 -10.34
N GLU A 61 11.75 24.50 -11.46
CA GLU A 61 12.49 24.85 -12.67
C GLU A 61 12.82 26.35 -12.63
N TYR A 62 14.09 26.70 -12.43
CA TYR A 62 14.55 28.09 -12.50
C TYR A 62 14.45 28.59 -13.94
N LYS A 63 13.81 29.74 -14.13
CA LYS A 63 13.83 30.43 -15.43
C LYS A 63 15.22 30.98 -15.74
N GLU A 64 15.53 31.23 -17.01
CA GLU A 64 16.83 31.77 -17.43
C GLU A 64 17.15 33.13 -16.79
N ASP A 65 16.13 33.92 -16.49
CA ASP A 65 16.20 35.27 -15.92
C ASP A 65 16.08 35.30 -14.38
N GLU A 66 15.78 34.18 -13.73
CA GLU A 66 15.67 34.11 -12.27
C GLU A 66 17.04 34.06 -11.60
N LYS A 67 17.21 34.85 -10.53
CA LYS A 67 18.42 34.83 -9.71
C LYS A 67 18.50 33.49 -8.97
N LYS A 68 19.29 32.58 -9.51
CA LYS A 68 19.54 31.27 -8.93
C LYS A 68 20.32 31.43 -7.60
N PRO A 69 19.88 30.84 -6.48
CA PRO A 69 20.67 30.83 -5.25
C PRO A 69 21.99 30.10 -5.48
N ASP A 70 23.04 30.42 -4.70
CA ASP A 70 24.39 29.86 -4.90
C ASP A 70 24.44 28.32 -4.87
N ASN A 71 23.44 27.69 -4.25
CA ASN A 71 23.27 26.24 -4.15
C ASN A 71 22.18 25.70 -5.08
N TYR A 72 21.80 26.39 -6.16
CA TYR A 72 20.70 25.96 -7.05
C TYR A 72 20.95 24.60 -7.70
N LEU A 73 22.22 24.27 -7.99
CA LEU A 73 22.64 22.95 -8.49
C LEU A 73 22.60 21.86 -7.39
N ASP A 74 22.55 22.27 -6.12
CA ASP A 74 22.32 21.41 -4.96
C ASP A 74 20.81 21.27 -4.65
N TYR A 75 19.91 21.90 -5.41
CA TYR A 75 18.52 21.44 -5.39
C TYR A 75 18.54 20.08 -6.05
N PRO A 76 17.94 19.04 -5.45
CA PRO A 76 18.03 17.70 -5.99
C PRO A 76 17.54 17.72 -7.43
N ASN A 77 18.42 17.46 -8.39
CA ASN A 77 17.97 16.99 -9.69
C ASN A 77 17.15 15.72 -9.40
N LEU A 78 15.88 15.75 -9.80
CA LEU A 78 14.79 14.85 -9.36
C LEU A 78 15.08 13.33 -9.35
N GLN A 79 16.12 12.87 -10.05
CA GLN A 79 16.51 11.46 -10.13
C GLN A 79 17.57 11.00 -9.13
N SER A 80 18.40 11.89 -8.59
CA SER A 80 19.64 11.46 -7.93
C SER A 80 19.48 11.09 -6.45
N LEU A 81 18.39 11.51 -5.80
CA LEU A 81 18.14 11.23 -4.38
C LEU A 81 17.13 10.11 -4.13
N THR A 82 16.60 9.49 -5.19
CA THR A 82 15.62 8.41 -5.15
C THR A 82 16.21 7.01 -5.34
N ASN A 83 17.55 6.90 -5.40
CA ASN A 83 18.35 5.67 -5.57
C ASN A 83 18.12 4.55 -4.52
N GLY A 84 17.09 4.64 -3.69
CA GLY A 84 16.70 3.61 -2.72
C GLY A 84 15.49 2.78 -3.12
N LEU A 85 14.65 3.22 -4.06
CA LEU A 85 13.47 2.42 -4.43
C LEU A 85 13.90 1.25 -5.31
N THR A 86 13.48 0.05 -4.92
CA THR A 86 13.75 -1.19 -5.65
C THR A 86 12.46 -2.00 -5.77
N ILE A 87 12.19 -2.53 -6.95
CA ILE A 87 11.07 -3.43 -7.17
C ILE A 87 11.64 -4.72 -7.74
N LYS A 88 11.45 -5.84 -7.01
CA LYS A 88 12.00 -7.13 -7.39
C LYS A 88 11.56 -7.50 -8.81
N GLY A 89 12.52 -7.75 -9.69
CA GLY A 89 12.27 -8.14 -11.08
C GLY A 89 12.12 -6.99 -12.07
N LEU A 90 12.17 -5.73 -11.62
CA LEU A 90 12.14 -4.55 -12.50
C LEU A 90 13.46 -3.77 -12.43
N LYS A 91 13.90 -3.26 -13.57
CA LYS A 91 15.08 -2.39 -13.69
C LYS A 91 14.68 -0.94 -13.44
N SER A 92 15.39 -0.25 -12.54
CA SER A 92 15.21 1.19 -12.38
C SER A 92 15.72 1.94 -13.62
N VAL A 93 14.93 2.89 -14.11
CA VAL A 93 15.30 3.82 -15.18
C VAL A 93 14.98 5.25 -14.74
N GLU A 94 15.71 6.19 -15.32
CA GLU A 94 15.64 7.60 -14.97
C GLU A 94 14.26 8.22 -15.25
N LYS A 95 13.69 8.03 -16.45
CA LYS A 95 12.37 8.53 -16.83
C LYS A 95 11.65 7.48 -17.67
N ASN A 96 10.33 7.65 -17.77
CA ASN A 96 9.47 6.90 -18.69
C ASN A 96 9.65 5.37 -18.57
N GLY A 97 9.79 4.86 -17.34
CA GLY A 97 9.70 3.42 -17.12
C GLY A 97 8.31 2.91 -17.45
N ASP A 98 8.21 1.59 -17.71
CA ASP A 98 6.91 0.93 -17.95
C ASP A 98 5.94 1.20 -16.78
N ILE A 99 6.49 1.29 -15.56
CA ILE A 99 5.82 1.86 -14.39
C ILE A 99 6.46 3.20 -14.04
N GLN A 100 5.66 4.26 -13.97
CA GLN A 100 6.07 5.55 -13.41
C GLN A 100 5.41 5.73 -12.04
N ILE A 101 6.24 5.82 -11.00
CA ILE A 101 5.82 6.05 -9.62
C ILE A 101 6.10 7.50 -9.29
N VAL A 102 5.04 8.26 -9.03
CA VAL A 102 5.15 9.69 -8.75
C VAL A 102 4.60 9.97 -7.36
N VAL A 103 5.38 10.64 -6.52
CA VAL A 103 5.03 10.86 -5.11
C VAL A 103 5.02 12.33 -4.79
N GLY A 104 3.85 12.87 -4.48
CA GLY A 104 3.67 14.19 -3.88
C GLY A 104 3.82 14.10 -2.36
N PHE A 105 4.51 15.05 -1.75
CA PHE A 105 4.47 15.21 -0.29
C PHE A 105 4.16 16.65 0.15
N ILE A 106 3.21 16.77 1.06
CA ILE A 106 2.86 18.03 1.75
C ILE A 106 3.16 17.85 3.24
N GLY A 107 4.11 18.63 3.76
CA GLY A 107 4.48 18.58 5.17
C GLY A 107 5.81 19.28 5.42
N ASN A 108 5.85 20.19 6.40
CA ASN A 108 7.01 21.08 6.54
C ASN A 108 8.09 20.56 7.49
N GLN A 109 7.78 19.69 8.45
CA GLN A 109 8.68 19.51 9.60
C GLN A 109 9.28 18.11 9.67
N LEU A 110 10.59 18.05 9.41
CA LEU A 110 11.45 17.07 10.08
C LEU A 110 11.62 17.57 11.51
N GLU A 111 11.09 16.82 12.46
CA GLU A 111 11.17 17.11 13.89
C GLU A 111 12.18 16.18 14.56
N PHE A 112 12.93 16.70 15.52
CA PHE A 112 13.76 15.86 16.38
C PHE A 112 12.90 15.35 17.52
N VAL A 113 12.84 14.03 17.66
CA VAL A 113 12.11 13.33 18.72
C VAL A 113 13.09 12.47 19.51
N GLU A 114 12.69 12.00 20.70
CA GLU A 114 13.54 11.19 21.58
C GLU A 114 14.21 9.99 20.87
N LYS A 115 13.52 9.41 19.87
CA LYS A 115 13.97 8.23 19.12
C LYS A 115 14.65 8.53 17.78
N GLY A 116 14.86 9.80 17.43
CA GLY A 116 15.56 10.20 16.19
C GLY A 116 14.92 11.37 15.47
N VAL A 117 14.83 11.28 14.15
CA VAL A 117 14.24 12.31 13.30
C VAL A 117 12.90 11.79 12.76
N GLU A 118 11.85 12.58 12.92
CA GLU A 118 10.50 12.23 12.51
C GLU A 118 10.06 13.06 11.30
N LEU A 119 9.48 12.41 10.29
CA LEU A 119 8.78 13.05 9.19
C LEU A 119 7.27 12.89 9.37
N ARG A 120 6.55 14.01 9.41
CA ARG A 120 5.08 14.06 9.41
C ARG A 120 4.56 14.84 8.21
N GLY A 121 3.50 14.33 7.59
CA GLY A 121 2.81 15.01 6.52
C GLY A 121 1.84 14.10 5.78
N THR A 122 1.43 14.54 4.60
CA THR A 122 0.56 13.81 3.70
C THR A 122 1.33 13.43 2.45
N MET A 123 1.38 12.14 2.17
CA MET A 123 1.92 11.57 0.94
C MET A 123 0.77 11.32 -0.04
N ASN A 124 0.95 11.71 -1.29
CA ASN A 124 0.12 11.36 -2.43
C ASN A 124 0.95 10.51 -3.38
N LEU A 125 0.54 9.26 -3.60
CA LEU A 125 1.22 8.33 -4.49
C LEU A 125 0.38 8.16 -5.75
N MET A 126 1.02 8.19 -6.92
CA MET A 126 0.43 7.83 -8.20
C MET A 126 1.28 6.76 -8.89
N ILE A 127 0.58 5.87 -9.59
CA ILE A 127 1.19 4.79 -10.37
C ILE A 127 0.59 4.84 -11.75
N ILE A 128 1.49 5.03 -12.70
CA ILE A 128 1.15 5.27 -14.08
C ILE A 128 1.83 4.20 -14.92
N ILE A 129 1.11 3.65 -15.89
CA ILE A 129 1.59 2.62 -16.82
C ILE A 129 1.26 3.06 -18.24
N ASP A 130 2.02 2.60 -19.24
CA ASP A 130 1.76 2.68 -20.69
C ASP A 130 0.86 3.84 -21.17
N ASP A 131 1.42 4.80 -21.92
CA ASP A 131 0.69 5.97 -22.43
C ASP A 131 0.05 6.83 -21.32
N ASN A 132 0.70 6.88 -20.16
CA ASN A 132 0.32 7.75 -19.04
C ASN A 132 -1.02 7.42 -18.38
N LYS A 133 -1.40 6.15 -18.40
CA LYS A 133 -2.64 5.68 -17.78
C LYS A 133 -2.44 5.51 -16.28
N LEU A 134 -3.19 6.28 -15.49
CA LEU A 134 -3.21 6.13 -14.03
C LEU A 134 -3.91 4.83 -13.68
N VAL A 135 -3.22 3.97 -12.93
CA VAL A 135 -3.74 2.66 -12.50
C VAL A 135 -3.91 2.55 -10.99
N HIS A 136 -3.25 3.42 -10.23
CA HIS A 136 -3.42 3.48 -8.78
C HIS A 136 -3.07 4.86 -8.24
N ASN A 137 -3.85 5.33 -7.28
CA ASN A 137 -3.54 6.49 -6.46
C ASN A 137 -3.83 6.24 -4.98
N GLU A 138 -3.10 6.91 -4.10
CA GLU A 138 -3.31 6.84 -2.66
C GLU A 138 -2.92 8.15 -2.00
N THR A 139 -3.80 8.69 -1.17
CA THR A 139 -3.49 9.77 -0.23
C THR A 139 -3.36 9.19 1.18
N LYS A 140 -2.22 9.40 1.82
CA LYS A 140 -1.90 8.82 3.12
C LYS A 140 -1.19 9.80 4.04
N ARG A 141 -1.70 9.96 5.26
CA ARG A 141 -0.94 10.59 6.35
C ARG A 141 0.22 9.69 6.74
N ILE A 142 1.42 10.25 6.76
CA ILE A 142 2.63 9.54 7.14
C ILE A 142 3.19 10.10 8.43
N GLN A 143 3.65 9.19 9.28
CA GLN A 143 4.45 9.45 10.46
C GLN A 143 5.55 8.39 10.46
N SER A 144 6.79 8.80 10.23
CA SER A 144 7.93 7.88 10.14
C SER A 144 9.10 8.44 10.93
N ILE A 145 9.67 7.61 11.79
CA ILE A 145 10.81 7.95 12.63
C ILE A 145 12.01 7.13 12.17
N VAL A 146 13.12 7.81 11.91
CA VAL A 146 14.41 7.18 11.62
C VAL A 146 15.42 7.55 12.69
N THR A 147 16.29 6.61 13.05
CA THR A 147 17.37 6.87 13.99
C THR A 147 18.28 7.96 13.45
N ASN A 148 18.56 8.97 14.26
CA ASN A 148 19.49 10.05 13.90
C ASN A 148 20.89 9.44 13.69
N SER A 149 21.36 9.44 12.45
CA SER A 149 22.62 8.81 12.05
C SER A 149 23.22 9.58 10.86
N SER A 150 24.47 9.31 10.52
CA SER A 150 25.13 9.90 9.35
C SER A 150 24.38 9.61 8.04
N MET A 151 23.57 8.56 7.99
CA MET A 151 22.69 8.22 6.86
C MET A 151 21.55 9.22 6.66
N PHE A 152 21.09 9.89 7.72
CA PHE A 152 20.00 10.88 7.70
C PHE A 152 20.51 12.26 8.16
N PRO A 153 21.32 12.94 7.33
CA PRO A 153 21.93 14.21 7.72
C PRO A 153 20.87 15.32 7.85
N THR A 154 20.99 16.17 8.86
CA THR A 154 20.02 17.25 9.15
C THR A 154 20.65 18.62 9.39
N LYS A 155 21.96 18.77 9.11
CA LYS A 155 22.79 19.93 9.50
C LYS A 155 22.34 21.26 8.87
N ASN A 156 21.76 21.24 7.67
CA ASN A 156 21.29 22.43 6.97
C ASN A 156 20.04 22.10 6.13
N ARG A 157 19.44 23.12 5.48
CA ARG A 157 18.22 22.95 4.66
C ARG A 157 18.37 21.87 3.59
N PHE A 158 19.50 21.84 2.88
CA PHE A 158 19.79 20.84 1.86
C PHE A 158 19.76 19.41 2.44
N TYR A 159 20.52 19.16 3.50
CA TYR A 159 20.58 17.85 4.13
C TYR A 159 19.24 17.43 4.73
N ARG A 160 18.50 18.36 5.34
CA ARG A 160 17.14 18.10 5.83
C ARG A 160 16.24 17.63 4.69
N ASN A 161 16.27 18.28 3.54
CA ASN A 161 15.43 17.89 2.42
C ASN A 161 15.87 16.55 1.79
N LYS A 162 17.17 16.26 1.75
CA LYS A 162 17.68 14.92 1.41
C LYS A 162 17.13 13.86 2.37
N THR A 163 17.18 14.11 3.67
CA THR A 163 16.61 13.22 4.69
C THR A 163 15.10 13.02 4.51
N LYS A 164 14.34 14.07 4.18
CA LYS A 164 12.91 13.94 3.84
C LYS A 164 12.70 12.98 2.67
N ALA A 165 13.43 13.16 1.57
CA ALA A 165 13.33 12.30 0.39
C ALA A 165 13.68 10.84 0.69
N MET A 166 14.71 10.59 1.51
CA MET A 166 15.11 9.23 1.91
C MET A 166 14.07 8.55 2.80
N ILE A 167 13.50 9.27 3.78
CA ILE A 167 12.43 8.75 4.64
C ILE A 167 11.19 8.46 3.79
N LEU A 168 10.79 9.40 2.93
CA LEU A 168 9.65 9.25 2.04
C LEU A 168 9.81 8.06 1.10
N THR A 169 10.99 7.90 0.49
CA THR A 169 11.32 6.73 -0.34
C THR A 169 11.20 5.42 0.43
N SER A 170 11.66 5.37 1.69
CA SER A 170 11.49 4.19 2.56
C SER A 170 10.02 3.89 2.86
N VAL A 171 9.21 4.92 3.05
CA VAL A 171 7.75 4.78 3.24
C VAL A 171 7.08 4.26 1.98
N VAL A 172 7.47 4.76 0.81
CA VAL A 172 6.97 4.32 -0.50
C VAL A 172 7.37 2.87 -0.77
N GLN A 173 8.64 2.50 -0.55
CA GLN A 173 9.13 1.12 -0.63
C GLN A 173 8.27 0.18 0.23
N SER A 174 8.06 0.55 1.49
CA SER A 174 7.25 -0.25 2.43
C SER A 174 5.80 -0.38 1.95
N TYR A 175 5.23 0.67 1.36
CA TYR A 175 3.88 0.62 0.80
C TYR A 175 3.81 -0.29 -0.44
N ILE A 176 4.82 -0.22 -1.32
CA ILE A 176 4.93 -1.11 -2.48
C ILE A 176 5.03 -2.57 -2.05
N ASP A 177 5.97 -2.88 -1.15
CA ASP A 177 6.22 -4.24 -0.70
C ASP A 177 5.03 -4.85 0.05
N SER A 178 4.27 -4.03 0.79
CA SER A 178 3.15 -4.51 1.62
C SER A 178 1.80 -4.56 0.91
N LYS A 179 1.59 -3.76 -0.13
CA LYS A 179 0.29 -3.65 -0.80
C LYS A 179 0.34 -3.86 -2.29
N ILE A 180 0.93 -2.93 -3.01
CA ILE A 180 0.69 -2.77 -4.46
C ILE A 180 1.66 -3.55 -5.34
N GLY A 181 2.85 -3.89 -4.83
CA GLY A 181 3.91 -4.55 -5.60
C GLY A 181 3.49 -5.91 -6.16
N VAL A 182 2.53 -6.59 -5.50
CA VAL A 182 1.96 -7.85 -5.99
C VAL A 182 1.27 -7.69 -7.36
N LEU A 183 0.74 -6.51 -7.68
CA LEU A 183 0.16 -6.23 -8.99
C LEU A 183 1.25 -6.20 -10.07
N PHE A 184 2.43 -5.66 -9.77
CA PHE A 184 3.52 -5.46 -10.73
C PHE A 184 4.28 -6.73 -11.04
N THR A 185 4.53 -7.54 -10.01
CA THR A 185 5.40 -8.71 -10.10
C THR A 185 4.62 -10.01 -10.27
N GLY A 186 3.33 -10.02 -9.90
CA GLY A 186 2.50 -11.23 -9.87
C GLY A 186 2.96 -12.23 -8.82
N LYS A 187 3.91 -11.83 -7.97
CA LYS A 187 4.60 -12.69 -7.03
C LYS A 187 4.92 -11.92 -5.77
N THR A 188 4.71 -12.56 -4.62
CA THR A 188 5.14 -11.98 -3.34
C THR A 188 5.61 -13.07 -2.41
N GLU A 189 6.59 -12.71 -1.57
CA GLU A 189 6.98 -13.56 -0.46
C GLU A 189 6.01 -13.35 0.70
N ILE A 190 5.42 -14.44 1.19
CA ILE A 190 4.55 -14.43 2.35
C ILE A 190 5.09 -15.41 3.39
N GLU A 191 5.13 -14.96 4.63
CA GLU A 191 5.54 -15.76 5.76
C GLU A 191 4.38 -16.62 6.27
N LEU A 192 4.41 -17.92 5.98
CA LEU A 192 3.41 -18.90 6.41
C LEU A 192 3.93 -19.79 7.54
N PHE A 193 3.03 -20.40 8.30
CA PHE A 193 3.38 -21.11 9.53
C PHE A 193 3.04 -22.60 9.44
N PHE A 194 3.94 -23.44 9.96
CA PHE A 194 3.66 -24.84 10.26
C PHE A 194 3.76 -25.11 11.76
N GLY A 195 2.81 -25.89 12.27
CA GLY A 195 2.70 -26.32 13.64
C GLY A 195 3.30 -27.71 13.88
N GLU A 196 3.94 -27.86 15.04
CA GLU A 196 4.45 -29.10 15.60
C GLU A 196 4.03 -29.20 17.08
N PHE A 197 3.98 -30.42 17.66
CA PHE A 197 3.76 -30.59 19.09
C PHE A 197 5.07 -30.51 19.88
N ARG A 198 5.17 -29.57 20.84
CA ARG A 198 6.38 -29.36 21.64
C ARG A 198 6.54 -30.47 22.68
N LYS A 199 7.78 -30.93 22.92
CA LYS A 199 8.13 -31.94 23.93
C LYS A 199 7.34 -33.26 23.79
N ALA A 200 6.85 -33.59 22.59
CA ALA A 200 6.18 -34.85 22.31
C ALA A 200 7.19 -36.01 22.26
N LYS A 201 7.49 -36.60 23.42
CA LYS A 201 8.47 -37.69 23.56
C LYS A 201 7.90 -39.10 23.31
N LYS A 202 6.57 -39.27 23.28
CA LYS A 202 5.87 -40.55 23.04
C LYS A 202 4.42 -40.35 22.59
N GLY A 203 3.80 -41.39 22.06
CA GLY A 203 2.39 -41.44 21.65
C GLY A 203 2.09 -40.68 20.36
N LYS A 204 0.80 -40.47 20.06
CA LYS A 204 0.32 -39.89 18.79
C LYS A 204 0.89 -38.52 18.45
N ALA A 205 1.19 -37.68 19.43
CA ALA A 205 1.84 -36.39 19.19
C ALA A 205 3.30 -36.52 18.68
N LYS A 206 4.02 -37.57 19.10
CA LYS A 206 5.37 -37.86 18.61
C LYS A 206 5.29 -38.41 17.18
N GLU A 207 4.44 -39.42 16.97
CA GLU A 207 4.16 -40.01 15.65
C GLU A 207 3.75 -38.92 14.64
N PHE A 208 2.91 -37.97 15.06
CA PHE A 208 2.55 -36.81 14.25
C PHE A 208 3.77 -36.02 13.78
N ASN A 209 4.66 -35.65 14.71
CA ASN A 209 5.84 -34.87 14.37
C ASN A 209 6.81 -35.65 13.48
N GLU A 210 6.96 -36.96 13.69
CA GLU A 210 7.86 -37.82 12.91
C GLU A 210 7.45 -37.92 11.44
N VAL A 211 6.15 -37.92 11.14
CA VAL A 211 5.64 -37.92 9.76
C VAL A 211 5.49 -36.50 9.21
N SER A 212 4.97 -35.57 10.01
CA SER A 212 4.67 -34.21 9.55
C SER A 212 5.92 -33.40 9.24
N LYS A 213 7.03 -33.59 9.97
CA LYS A 213 8.26 -32.81 9.73
C LYS A 213 8.87 -33.08 8.36
N PRO A 214 9.11 -34.34 7.93
CA PRO A 214 9.57 -34.64 6.57
C PRO A 214 8.69 -34.02 5.50
N LEU A 215 7.36 -34.15 5.63
CA LEU A 215 6.40 -33.56 4.69
C LEU A 215 6.53 -32.03 4.60
N ILE A 216 6.66 -31.37 5.75
CA ILE A 216 6.85 -29.92 5.83
C ILE A 216 8.17 -29.49 5.17
N GLU A 217 9.27 -30.22 5.36
CA GLU A 217 10.54 -29.91 4.70
C GLU A 217 10.48 -30.16 3.18
N GLU A 218 9.75 -31.18 2.76
CA GLU A 218 9.58 -31.51 1.34
C GLU A 218 8.72 -30.47 0.61
N ILE A 219 7.63 -29.99 1.23
CA ILE A 219 6.83 -28.85 0.72
C ILE A 219 7.72 -27.63 0.54
N LYS A 220 8.60 -27.33 1.51
CA LYS A 220 9.51 -26.17 1.42
C LYS A 220 10.47 -26.29 0.25
N LYS A 221 11.01 -27.49 0.01
CA LYS A 221 12.00 -27.74 -1.02
C LYS A 221 11.39 -27.74 -2.42
N THR A 222 10.25 -28.41 -2.59
CA THR A 222 9.72 -28.75 -3.91
C THR A 222 8.52 -27.91 -4.32
N LYS A 223 7.68 -27.51 -3.34
CA LYS A 223 6.33 -26.99 -3.59
C LYS A 223 5.49 -27.87 -4.54
N SER A 224 5.80 -29.16 -4.65
CA SER A 224 5.09 -30.09 -5.55
C SER A 224 3.65 -30.29 -5.09
N ILE A 225 2.70 -30.23 -6.04
CA ILE A 225 1.28 -30.47 -5.78
C ILE A 225 1.05 -31.86 -5.19
N ASP A 226 1.76 -32.90 -5.65
CA ASP A 226 1.62 -34.27 -5.13
C ASP A 226 2.02 -34.36 -3.66
N ILE A 227 3.11 -33.69 -3.27
CA ILE A 227 3.58 -33.65 -1.87
C ILE A 227 2.62 -32.85 -1.00
N ILE A 228 2.10 -31.73 -1.52
CA ILE A 228 1.09 -30.92 -0.84
C ILE A 228 -0.18 -31.75 -0.60
N ASP A 229 -0.65 -32.50 -1.59
CA ASP A 229 -1.85 -33.34 -1.49
C ASP A 229 -1.66 -34.52 -0.55
N LYS A 230 -0.51 -35.19 -0.61
CA LYS A 230 -0.10 -36.20 0.38
C LYS A 230 -0.12 -35.64 1.81
N SER A 231 0.38 -34.41 1.98
CA SER A 231 0.44 -33.75 3.29
C SER A 231 -0.96 -33.37 3.81
N ILE A 232 -1.80 -32.82 2.94
CA ILE A 232 -3.20 -32.50 3.25
C ILE A 232 -3.95 -33.77 3.65
N ALA A 233 -3.81 -34.86 2.89
CA ALA A 233 -4.45 -36.14 3.19
C ALA A 233 -3.98 -36.70 4.54
N TYR A 234 -2.68 -36.63 4.82
CA TYR A 234 -2.14 -37.03 6.11
C TYR A 234 -2.73 -36.22 7.26
N TRP A 235 -2.71 -34.88 7.20
CA TRP A 235 -3.22 -34.04 8.29
C TRP A 235 -4.73 -34.14 8.48
N LYS A 236 -5.52 -34.34 7.41
CA LYS A 236 -6.96 -34.61 7.53
C LYS A 236 -7.22 -35.88 8.34
N LYS A 237 -6.47 -36.97 8.10
CA LYS A 237 -6.58 -38.21 8.89
C LYS A 237 -6.27 -38.02 10.38
N GLN A 238 -5.54 -36.96 10.75
CA GLN A 238 -5.19 -36.68 12.15
C GLN A 238 -6.32 -36.01 12.93
N LEU A 239 -7.38 -35.52 12.27
CA LEU A 239 -8.51 -34.86 12.92
C LEU A 239 -9.26 -35.81 13.85
N ASP A 240 -9.46 -37.05 13.41
CA ASP A 240 -10.25 -38.07 14.11
C ASP A 240 -9.44 -38.92 15.10
N ILE A 241 -8.11 -38.80 15.07
CA ILE A 241 -7.24 -39.55 15.97
C ILE A 241 -7.34 -38.97 17.39
N ASP A 242 -7.48 -39.85 18.38
CA ASP A 242 -7.36 -39.50 19.79
C ASP A 242 -5.88 -39.40 20.20
N TYR A 243 -5.49 -38.23 20.68
CA TYR A 243 -4.14 -37.94 21.17
C TYR A 243 -4.03 -38.13 22.69
N GLY A 244 -5.11 -38.59 23.32
CA GLY A 244 -5.25 -38.84 24.74
C GLY A 244 -5.49 -37.56 25.55
N LYS A 245 -5.89 -37.76 26.82
CA LYS A 245 -6.34 -36.69 27.74
C LYS A 245 -5.29 -35.59 28.01
N LYS A 246 -4.01 -35.84 27.75
CA LYS A 246 -2.92 -34.87 28.00
C LYS A 246 -2.83 -33.76 26.95
N LEU A 247 -3.36 -33.97 25.74
CA LEU A 247 -3.40 -32.95 24.69
C LEU A 247 -4.82 -32.41 24.56
N LYS A 248 -5.03 -31.15 24.94
CA LYS A 248 -6.32 -30.48 24.74
C LYS A 248 -6.69 -30.47 23.25
N GLN A 249 -7.94 -30.83 22.94
CA GLN A 249 -8.46 -30.85 21.57
C GLN A 249 -8.22 -29.52 20.84
N LYS A 250 -8.43 -28.38 21.51
CA LYS A 250 -8.15 -27.05 20.96
C LYS A 250 -6.71 -26.92 20.42
N ARG A 251 -5.71 -27.47 21.12
CA ARG A 251 -4.30 -27.43 20.68
C ARG A 251 -4.04 -28.36 19.50
N LYS A 252 -4.65 -29.55 19.51
CA LYS A 252 -4.59 -30.51 18.39
C LYS A 252 -5.11 -29.87 17.11
N LEU A 253 -6.35 -29.37 17.17
CA LEU A 253 -7.03 -28.74 16.04
C LEU A 253 -6.24 -27.52 15.54
N LYS A 254 -5.70 -26.69 16.43
CA LYS A 254 -4.86 -25.56 16.03
C LYS A 254 -3.68 -26.00 15.16
N VAL A 255 -2.88 -26.97 15.60
CA VAL A 255 -1.71 -27.46 14.83
C VAL A 255 -2.13 -28.01 13.47
N ILE A 256 -3.13 -28.89 13.45
CA ILE A 256 -3.59 -29.54 12.22
C ILE A 256 -4.16 -28.52 11.24
N TYR A 257 -5.05 -27.63 11.68
CA TYR A 257 -5.68 -26.65 10.80
C TYR A 257 -4.72 -25.54 10.35
N THR A 258 -3.69 -25.19 11.13
CA THR A 258 -2.63 -24.30 10.64
C THR A 258 -1.85 -24.96 9.50
N ASN A 259 -1.50 -26.24 9.61
CA ASN A 259 -0.80 -26.95 8.54
C ASN A 259 -1.66 -27.08 7.28
N LEU A 260 -2.94 -27.44 7.46
CA LEU A 260 -3.91 -27.54 6.36
C LEU A 260 -4.12 -26.18 5.67
N ALA A 261 -4.26 -25.09 6.44
CA ALA A 261 -4.41 -23.74 5.89
C ALA A 261 -3.18 -23.36 5.06
N THR A 262 -1.98 -23.53 5.61
CA THR A 262 -0.73 -23.21 4.91
C THR A 262 -0.58 -24.01 3.61
N ALA A 263 -0.84 -25.31 3.63
CA ALA A 263 -0.77 -26.13 2.41
C ALA A 263 -1.84 -25.75 1.38
N SER A 264 -3.05 -25.41 1.81
CA SER A 264 -4.11 -24.96 0.90
C SER A 264 -3.76 -23.63 0.24
N ILE A 265 -3.13 -22.69 0.96
CA ILE A 265 -2.60 -21.45 0.38
C ILE A 265 -1.56 -21.75 -0.71
N ILE A 266 -0.59 -22.63 -0.40
CA ILE A 266 0.46 -22.99 -1.36
C ILE A 266 -0.13 -23.69 -2.59
N LYS A 267 -1.20 -24.47 -2.41
CA LYS A 267 -1.96 -25.12 -3.50
C LYS A 267 -2.80 -24.12 -4.33
N GLY A 268 -3.08 -22.93 -3.81
CA GLY A 268 -4.04 -21.99 -4.41
C GLY A 268 -5.50 -22.31 -4.13
N ASP A 269 -5.81 -23.20 -3.19
CA ASP A 269 -7.19 -23.50 -2.75
C ASP A 269 -7.62 -22.49 -1.68
N ILE A 270 -8.13 -21.34 -2.15
CA ILE A 270 -8.46 -20.18 -1.32
C ILE A 270 -9.63 -20.47 -0.38
N GLU A 271 -10.61 -21.22 -0.86
CA GLU A 271 -11.80 -21.57 -0.09
C GLU A 271 -11.40 -22.40 1.12
N LYS A 272 -10.62 -23.47 0.91
CA LYS A 272 -10.13 -24.30 2.01
C LYS A 272 -9.12 -23.59 2.89
N ALA A 273 -8.22 -22.80 2.32
CA ALA A 273 -7.31 -21.96 3.11
C ALA A 273 -8.08 -21.08 4.10
N THR A 274 -9.18 -20.48 3.64
CA THR A 274 -10.04 -19.59 4.44
C THR A 274 -10.81 -20.34 5.50
N GLU A 275 -11.41 -21.47 5.14
CA GLU A 275 -12.10 -22.36 6.06
C GLU A 275 -11.17 -22.79 7.20
N TYR A 276 -10.00 -23.35 6.87
CA TYR A 276 -9.03 -23.90 7.82
C TYR A 276 -8.39 -22.82 8.68
N SER A 277 -8.04 -21.67 8.10
CA SER A 277 -7.50 -20.53 8.86
C SER A 277 -8.48 -20.04 9.92
N ARG A 278 -9.77 -19.93 9.58
CA ARG A 278 -10.82 -19.53 10.53
C ARG A 278 -10.94 -20.54 11.67
N ILE A 279 -10.87 -21.84 11.38
CA ILE A 279 -10.93 -22.89 12.41
C ILE A 279 -9.67 -22.87 13.29
N ALA A 280 -8.49 -22.71 12.70
CA ALA A 280 -7.24 -22.55 13.45
C ALA A 280 -7.32 -21.34 14.41
N LYS A 281 -7.82 -20.19 13.93
CA LYS A 281 -8.02 -18.97 14.73
C LYS A 281 -8.99 -19.18 15.90
N LYS A 282 -10.13 -19.83 15.69
CA LYS A 282 -11.07 -20.22 16.78
C LYS A 282 -10.39 -21.07 17.85
N ASN A 283 -9.43 -21.89 17.42
CA ASN A 283 -8.65 -22.76 18.29
C ASN A 283 -7.37 -22.11 18.86
N SER A 284 -7.21 -20.81 18.69
CA SER A 284 -6.01 -20.07 19.10
C SER A 284 -6.23 -19.17 20.31
N GLY A 285 -5.13 -18.66 20.86
CA GLY A 285 -5.17 -17.61 21.89
C GLY A 285 -5.27 -16.22 21.26
N PHE A 286 -5.58 -15.20 22.07
CA PHE A 286 -5.65 -13.81 21.60
C PHE A 286 -4.32 -13.30 21.02
N PHE A 287 -3.19 -13.72 21.59
CA PHE A 287 -1.84 -13.28 21.20
C PHE A 287 -1.14 -14.17 20.15
N ASP A 288 -1.90 -14.96 19.37
CA ASP A 288 -1.31 -15.88 18.42
C ASP A 288 -0.82 -15.20 17.13
N VAL A 289 0.44 -15.44 16.77
CA VAL A 289 1.09 -14.80 15.63
C VAL A 289 0.97 -15.57 14.31
N PHE A 290 0.59 -16.86 14.34
CA PHE A 290 0.56 -17.70 13.12
C PHE A 290 -0.44 -17.19 12.06
N ASN A 291 -1.48 -16.46 12.48
CA ASN A 291 -2.51 -15.94 11.57
C ASN A 291 -2.05 -14.69 10.79
N LYS A 292 -0.89 -14.12 11.12
CA LYS A 292 -0.35 -12.93 10.43
C LYS A 292 -0.12 -13.21 8.95
N GLY A 293 0.49 -14.36 8.63
CA GLY A 293 0.77 -14.77 7.25
C GLY A 293 -0.47 -14.95 6.39
N TYR A 294 -1.48 -15.65 6.93
CA TYR A 294 -2.75 -15.83 6.24
C TYR A 294 -3.49 -14.51 6.01
N SER A 295 -3.51 -13.62 7.03
CA SER A 295 -4.12 -12.30 6.89
C SER A 295 -3.43 -11.45 5.82
N ASP A 296 -2.09 -11.52 5.75
CA ASP A 296 -1.32 -10.82 4.71
C ASP A 296 -1.64 -11.36 3.31
N TYR A 297 -1.66 -12.69 3.15
CA TYR A 297 -2.06 -13.35 1.92
C TYR A 297 -3.47 -12.93 1.46
N ALA A 298 -4.46 -13.04 2.34
CA ALA A 298 -5.85 -12.74 2.02
C ALA A 298 -6.05 -11.27 1.62
N LYS A 299 -5.35 -10.33 2.27
CA LYS A 299 -5.38 -8.90 1.90
C LYS A 299 -4.86 -8.68 0.50
N ARG A 300 -3.73 -9.30 0.15
CA ARG A 300 -3.11 -9.16 -1.18
C ARG A 300 -3.95 -9.81 -2.26
N LEU A 301 -4.50 -11.01 -2.00
CA LEU A 301 -5.39 -11.69 -2.94
C LEU A 301 -6.62 -10.84 -3.25
N LYS A 302 -7.31 -10.37 -2.20
CA LYS A 302 -8.46 -9.47 -2.35
C LYS A 302 -8.10 -8.22 -3.16
N TYR A 303 -6.97 -7.60 -2.83
CA TYR A 303 -6.50 -6.42 -3.55
C TYR A 303 -6.23 -6.72 -5.02
N VAL A 304 -5.59 -7.85 -5.36
CA VAL A 304 -5.41 -8.28 -6.75
C VAL A 304 -6.77 -8.47 -7.44
N GLU A 305 -7.70 -9.21 -6.83
CA GLU A 305 -9.03 -9.49 -7.38
C GLU A 305 -9.85 -8.22 -7.66
N GLU A 306 -9.80 -7.25 -6.75
CA GLU A 306 -10.46 -5.94 -6.91
C GLU A 306 -9.89 -5.14 -8.08
N ASN A 307 -8.61 -5.33 -8.40
CA ASN A 307 -7.90 -4.59 -9.45
C ASN A 307 -7.82 -5.37 -10.78
N LEU A 308 -8.20 -6.66 -10.83
CA LEU A 308 -8.20 -7.47 -12.06
C LEU A 308 -9.11 -6.91 -13.17
N LYS A 309 -10.20 -6.23 -12.79
CA LYS A 309 -11.22 -5.71 -13.71
C LYS A 309 -11.13 -4.21 -13.94
N GLN A 310 -10.13 -3.52 -13.38
CA GLN A 310 -10.00 -2.08 -13.57
C GLN A 310 -9.73 -1.75 -15.04
N LYS A 311 -10.52 -0.82 -15.57
CA LYS A 311 -10.27 -0.23 -16.90
C LYS A 311 -9.18 0.83 -16.76
N LYS A 312 -8.26 0.90 -17.73
CA LYS A 312 -7.25 1.95 -17.77
C LYS A 312 -7.92 3.30 -17.99
N HIS A 313 -7.72 4.27 -17.11
CA HIS A 313 -8.09 5.66 -17.39
C HIS A 313 -7.01 6.29 -18.26
N THR A 314 -7.39 6.83 -19.43
CA THR A 314 -6.45 7.55 -20.31
C THR A 314 -6.27 8.95 -19.74
N ILE A 315 -5.10 9.22 -19.15
CA ILE A 315 -4.68 10.57 -18.81
C ILE A 315 -3.63 10.97 -19.83
N THR A 316 -3.93 11.97 -20.66
CA THR A 316 -2.93 12.60 -21.50
C THR A 316 -1.94 13.31 -20.58
N LYS A 317 -0.71 12.82 -20.50
CA LYS A 317 0.39 13.52 -19.83
C LYS A 317 0.76 14.71 -20.69
N ASP A 318 0.50 15.90 -20.17
CA ASP A 318 1.53 16.94 -20.16
C ASP A 318 1.82 17.49 -18.76
N GLY A 319 1.08 17.06 -17.73
CA GLY A 319 1.29 17.55 -16.36
C GLY A 319 2.21 16.63 -15.57
N ARG A 320 3.47 17.02 -15.39
CA ARG A 320 4.43 16.42 -14.44
C ARG A 320 4.05 16.69 -12.97
N TYR A 321 2.77 16.73 -12.60
CA TYR A 321 2.36 17.22 -11.28
C TYR A 321 1.40 16.25 -10.59
N VAL A 322 1.81 15.71 -9.44
CA VAL A 322 0.96 14.94 -8.52
C VAL A 322 -0.24 15.76 -8.09
N TYR A 323 -0.12 17.08 -8.05
CA TYR A 323 -1.16 17.96 -7.54
C TYR A 323 -2.15 18.43 -8.59
N GLU A 324 -1.84 18.33 -9.89
CA GLU A 324 -2.65 18.90 -10.97
C GLU A 324 -2.70 18.00 -12.20
N ILE A 325 -3.83 18.01 -12.91
CA ILE A 325 -4.01 17.39 -14.22
C ILE A 325 -3.91 18.49 -15.24
N GLU A 326 -2.91 18.42 -16.12
CA GLU A 326 -2.90 19.21 -17.33
C GLU A 326 -3.73 18.52 -18.40
N ILE A 327 -4.69 19.26 -18.96
CA ILE A 327 -5.41 18.87 -20.17
C ILE A 327 -4.98 19.86 -21.24
N ASN A 328 -4.09 19.40 -22.12
CA ASN A 328 -3.57 20.16 -23.25
C ASN A 328 -4.47 19.94 -24.48
N GLU A 329 -5.76 20.19 -24.30
CA GLU A 329 -6.79 20.10 -25.33
C GLU A 329 -7.70 21.32 -25.19
N LYS A 330 -8.20 21.83 -26.31
CA LYS A 330 -9.16 22.93 -26.30
C LYS A 330 -10.51 22.46 -25.77
N GLY A 331 -11.27 23.40 -25.26
CA GLY A 331 -12.61 23.12 -24.77
C GLY A 331 -13.33 24.34 -24.25
N VAL A 332 -14.47 24.08 -23.63
CA VAL A 332 -15.33 25.09 -23.01
C VAL A 332 -15.51 24.74 -21.55
N PHE A 333 -15.17 25.70 -20.68
CA PHE A 333 -15.50 25.64 -19.26
C PHE A 333 -16.86 26.30 -19.05
N ASP A 334 -17.82 25.54 -18.54
CA ASP A 334 -19.12 26.05 -18.10
C ASP A 334 -19.06 26.43 -16.62
N LEU A 335 -19.16 27.73 -16.33
CA LEU A 335 -19.18 28.31 -14.99
C LEU A 335 -20.60 28.34 -14.41
N GLY A 336 -21.57 27.66 -15.04
CA GLY A 336 -22.99 27.65 -14.69
C GLY A 336 -23.76 28.84 -15.24
N ASN A 337 -23.15 30.04 -15.21
CA ASN A 337 -23.76 31.27 -15.72
C ASN A 337 -23.12 31.76 -17.04
N THR A 338 -21.86 31.42 -17.27
CA THR A 338 -21.09 31.85 -18.43
C THR A 338 -20.24 30.69 -18.94
N LYS A 339 -19.89 30.75 -20.22
CA LYS A 339 -19.02 29.77 -20.87
C LYS A 339 -17.73 30.46 -21.30
N THR A 340 -16.61 29.81 -21.01
CA THR A 340 -15.27 30.33 -21.32
C THR A 340 -14.51 29.30 -22.12
N GLU A 341 -14.11 29.66 -23.34
CA GLU A 341 -13.22 28.85 -24.15
C GLU A 341 -11.80 28.85 -23.55
N PHE A 342 -11.10 27.73 -23.68
CA PHE A 342 -9.73 27.61 -23.22
C PHE A 342 -8.88 26.85 -24.24
N SER A 343 -7.59 27.20 -24.27
CA SER A 343 -6.59 26.46 -25.05
C SER A 343 -5.96 25.32 -24.24
N LYS A 344 -5.96 25.47 -22.92
CA LYS A 344 -5.39 24.52 -21.96
C LYS A 344 -6.02 24.71 -20.58
N ILE A 345 -6.12 23.64 -19.79
CA ILE A 345 -6.62 23.72 -18.41
C ILE A 345 -5.82 22.83 -17.46
N PHE A 346 -5.61 23.30 -16.24
CA PHE A 346 -5.14 22.46 -15.14
C PHE A 346 -6.25 22.23 -14.12
N ILE A 347 -6.44 21.01 -13.65
CA ILE A 347 -7.41 20.66 -12.59
C ILE A 347 -6.65 20.08 -11.39
N GLN A 348 -6.87 20.63 -10.20
CA GLN A 348 -6.28 20.13 -8.97
C GLN A 348 -6.74 18.69 -8.68
N ARG A 349 -5.78 17.78 -8.47
CA ARG A 349 -6.01 16.37 -8.15
C ARG A 349 -6.35 16.15 -6.68
N PHE A 350 -5.62 16.81 -5.80
CA PHE A 350 -5.77 16.64 -4.36
C PHE A 350 -6.18 17.95 -3.75
N VAL A 351 -7.37 18.00 -3.15
CA VAL A 351 -7.75 19.15 -2.34
C VAL A 351 -6.86 19.13 -1.10
N LEU A 352 -6.04 20.17 -0.98
CA LEU A 352 -5.17 20.33 0.19
C LEU A 352 -6.08 20.65 1.37
N ILE A 353 -6.06 19.82 2.41
CA ILE A 353 -6.72 20.15 3.68
C ILE A 353 -6.13 21.47 4.15
N SER A 354 -6.87 22.56 3.96
CA SER A 354 -6.47 23.90 4.36
C SER A 354 -6.55 24.00 5.87
N ASN A 355 -5.41 23.73 6.53
CA ASN A 355 -5.12 24.05 7.92
C ASN A 355 -6.07 23.38 8.95
N PRO A 356 -5.59 22.44 9.81
CA PRO A 356 -6.43 21.78 10.82
C PRO A 356 -7.03 22.74 11.89
N ASN A 357 -6.71 24.04 11.82
CA ASN A 357 -7.26 25.10 12.66
C ASN A 357 -8.39 25.92 12.00
N SER A 358 -8.77 25.66 10.74
CA SER A 358 -9.96 26.31 10.16
C SER A 358 -11.20 25.50 10.56
N GLY A 359 -12.10 26.15 11.31
CA GLY A 359 -13.28 25.53 11.89
C GLY A 359 -14.22 24.98 10.81
N VAL A 360 -14.79 23.82 11.12
CA VAL A 360 -16.03 23.22 10.57
C VAL A 360 -16.40 23.71 9.16
N ILE A 361 -15.89 23.03 8.13
CA ILE A 361 -16.46 23.12 6.78
C ILE A 361 -17.82 22.42 6.83
N SER A 362 -18.88 23.10 6.36
CA SER A 362 -20.19 22.48 6.17
C SER A 362 -20.08 21.33 5.18
N LEU A 363 -20.62 20.15 5.52
CA LEU A 363 -20.70 18.99 4.61
C LEU A 363 -21.46 19.32 3.31
N ASP A 364 -22.27 20.38 3.33
CA ASP A 364 -23.10 20.81 2.21
C ASP A 364 -22.34 21.66 1.17
N GLU A 365 -21.23 22.31 1.56
CA GLU A 365 -20.46 23.15 0.65
C GLU A 365 -19.28 22.42 0.01
N GLY A 366 -18.68 21.44 0.69
CA GLY A 366 -17.67 20.53 0.15
C GLY A 366 -16.32 21.15 -0.23
N GLU A 367 -15.23 20.42 0.02
CA GLU A 367 -13.90 20.80 -0.44
C GLU A 367 -13.81 20.73 -1.98
N SER A 368 -13.39 21.82 -2.62
CA SER A 368 -13.47 22.01 -4.07
C SER A 368 -12.07 22.01 -4.72
N PRO A 369 -11.83 21.23 -5.80
CA PRO A 369 -10.60 21.31 -6.55
C PRO A 369 -10.55 22.61 -7.36
N THR A 370 -9.36 23.18 -7.48
CA THR A 370 -9.14 24.38 -8.30
C THR A 370 -8.93 24.02 -9.77
N ALA A 371 -9.49 24.79 -10.70
CA ALA A 371 -9.17 24.74 -12.12
C ALA A 371 -8.47 26.03 -12.57
N LYS A 372 -7.31 25.90 -13.22
CA LYS A 372 -6.55 27.01 -13.82
C LYS A 372 -6.76 27.01 -15.32
N ILE A 373 -7.37 28.07 -15.84
CA ILE A 373 -7.79 28.18 -17.24
C ILE A 373 -6.80 29.04 -18.01
N PHE A 374 -6.29 28.50 -19.11
CA PHE A 374 -5.36 29.18 -20.01
C PHE A 374 -6.04 29.50 -21.34
N ILE A 375 -5.88 30.75 -21.78
CA ILE A 375 -6.35 31.25 -23.07
C ILE A 375 -5.12 31.75 -23.83
N ASP A 376 -4.94 31.26 -25.06
CA ASP A 376 -3.77 31.53 -25.90
C ASP A 376 -2.44 31.28 -25.17
N GLY A 377 -2.40 30.19 -24.40
CA GLY A 377 -1.22 29.78 -23.63
C GLY A 377 -0.94 30.61 -22.36
N LYS A 378 -1.75 31.62 -22.03
CA LYS A 378 -1.60 32.44 -20.81
C LYS A 378 -2.65 32.09 -19.76
N LEU A 379 -2.23 31.97 -18.51
CA LEU A 379 -3.15 31.81 -17.38
C LEU A 379 -4.06 33.03 -17.29
N LYS A 380 -5.37 32.81 -17.31
CA LYS A 380 -6.39 33.88 -17.21
C LYS A 380 -7.24 33.78 -15.97
N TYR A 381 -7.66 32.57 -15.61
CA TYR A 381 -8.58 32.38 -14.50
C TYR A 381 -8.19 31.22 -13.60
N ILE A 382 -8.60 31.31 -12.34
CA ILE A 382 -8.47 30.26 -11.33
C ILE A 382 -9.85 30.13 -10.66
N TYR A 383 -10.46 28.95 -10.69
CA TYR A 383 -11.83 28.72 -10.18
C TYR A 383 -11.90 27.52 -9.25
N ASN A 384 -12.67 27.62 -8.17
CA ASN A 384 -13.02 26.49 -7.31
C ASN A 384 -14.20 25.72 -7.95
N CYS A 385 -13.99 24.44 -8.22
CA CYS A 385 -14.94 23.63 -8.97
C CYS A 385 -15.98 22.96 -8.07
N ASN A 386 -17.26 23.05 -8.44
CA ASN A 386 -18.37 22.41 -7.74
C ASN A 386 -19.35 21.79 -8.77
N SER A 387 -20.47 21.24 -8.29
CA SER A 387 -21.46 20.54 -9.11
C SER A 387 -22.15 21.37 -10.20
N LYS A 388 -22.04 22.70 -10.17
CA LYS A 388 -22.56 23.59 -11.21
C LYS A 388 -21.59 23.76 -12.39
N HIS A 389 -20.34 23.34 -12.22
CA HIS A 389 -19.29 23.52 -13.22
C HIS A 389 -19.12 22.26 -14.07
N SER A 390 -18.77 22.45 -15.34
CA SER A 390 -18.37 21.35 -16.21
C SER A 390 -17.34 21.81 -17.25
N ILE A 391 -16.56 20.86 -17.77
CA ILE A 391 -15.53 21.13 -18.77
C ILE A 391 -15.82 20.22 -19.95
N LYS A 392 -16.22 20.79 -21.08
CA LYS A 392 -16.44 20.04 -22.33
C LYS A 392 -15.20 20.14 -23.21
N LEU A 393 -14.62 18.99 -23.54
CA LEU A 393 -13.45 18.86 -24.41
C LEU A 393 -13.88 18.71 -25.87
N GLU A 394 -13.02 19.10 -26.81
CA GLU A 394 -13.26 18.97 -28.25
C GLU A 394 -13.46 17.51 -28.69
N ASN A 395 -12.80 16.56 -28.02
CA ASN A 395 -12.94 15.13 -28.27
C ASN A 395 -14.29 14.51 -27.83
N GLY A 396 -15.23 15.33 -27.34
CA GLY A 396 -16.57 14.92 -26.93
C GLY A 396 -16.70 14.51 -25.45
N LYS A 397 -15.59 14.34 -24.72
CA LYS A 397 -15.61 14.06 -23.28
C LYS A 397 -16.02 15.30 -22.49
N THR A 398 -16.78 15.09 -21.42
CA THR A 398 -17.15 16.14 -20.48
C THR A 398 -16.72 15.76 -19.07
N ILE A 399 -16.04 16.67 -18.38
CA ILE A 399 -15.67 16.53 -16.97
C ILE A 399 -16.71 17.24 -16.12
N ILE A 400 -17.27 16.54 -15.14
CA ILE A 400 -18.23 17.06 -14.16
C ILE A 400 -17.69 16.87 -12.75
N PHE A 401 -18.13 17.68 -11.79
CA PHE A 401 -17.68 17.59 -10.39
C PHE A 401 -18.81 17.10 -9.48
N LYS A 402 -18.58 15.96 -8.80
CA LYS A 402 -19.61 15.32 -7.95
C LYS A 402 -19.20 15.40 -6.49
N LEU A 403 -20.12 15.85 -5.62
CA LEU A 403 -19.90 15.85 -4.17
C LEU A 403 -19.98 14.43 -3.62
N ILE A 404 -18.89 13.92 -3.07
CA ILE A 404 -18.79 12.58 -2.49
C ILE A 404 -18.08 12.72 -1.15
N LYS A 405 -18.79 12.39 -0.06
CA LYS A 405 -18.24 12.42 1.31
C LYS A 405 -17.62 13.77 1.70
N GLY A 406 -18.19 14.88 1.23
CA GLY A 406 -17.71 16.23 1.55
C GLY A 406 -16.61 16.76 0.64
N GLU A 407 -16.27 16.07 -0.45
CA GLU A 407 -15.28 16.52 -1.44
C GLU A 407 -15.89 16.49 -2.85
N TYR A 408 -15.61 17.52 -3.66
CA TYR A 408 -15.94 17.50 -5.09
C TYR A 408 -14.89 16.72 -5.88
N ILE A 409 -15.31 15.62 -6.48
CA ILE A 409 -14.44 14.74 -7.26
C ILE A 409 -14.80 14.88 -8.75
N PRO A 410 -13.82 15.11 -9.65
CA PRO A 410 -14.07 15.16 -11.08
C PRO A 410 -14.30 13.78 -11.69
N TYR A 411 -15.31 13.68 -12.55
CA TYR A 411 -15.71 12.48 -13.30
C TYR A 411 -15.72 12.77 -14.79
N VAL A 412 -15.34 11.79 -15.60
CA VAL A 412 -15.43 11.83 -17.06
C VAL A 412 -16.75 11.22 -17.50
N THR A 413 -17.41 11.91 -18.41
CA THR A 413 -18.63 11.46 -19.09
C THR A 413 -18.45 11.55 -20.61
N ILE A 414 -19.09 10.64 -21.34
CA ILE A 414 -19.17 10.64 -22.80
C ILE A 414 -20.66 10.56 -23.16
N ASP A 415 -21.17 11.55 -23.90
CA ASP A 415 -22.59 11.65 -24.26
C ASP A 415 -23.55 11.54 -23.06
N GLY A 416 -23.12 12.06 -21.90
CA GLY A 416 -23.88 12.01 -20.65
C GLY A 416 -23.79 10.69 -19.87
N VAL A 417 -23.10 9.68 -20.40
CA VAL A 417 -22.82 8.42 -19.70
C VAL A 417 -21.53 8.55 -18.90
N GLU A 418 -21.57 8.20 -17.62
CA GLU A 418 -20.40 8.22 -16.73
C GLU A 418 -19.43 7.08 -17.04
N GLU A 419 -18.20 7.43 -17.41
CA GLU A 419 -17.11 6.47 -17.66
C GLU A 419 -16.32 6.18 -16.38
N GLY A 420 -16.31 7.13 -15.44
CA GLY A 420 -15.70 6.97 -14.12
C GLY A 420 -15.04 8.25 -13.63
N LYS A 421 -14.32 8.13 -12.50
CA LYS A 421 -13.52 9.23 -11.96
C LYS A 421 -12.43 9.62 -12.95
N LEU A 422 -12.09 10.91 -12.97
CA LEU A 422 -10.93 11.40 -13.71
C LEU A 422 -9.62 10.90 -13.08
N PHE A 423 -9.60 10.62 -11.77
CA PHE A 423 -8.47 10.05 -11.02
C PHE A 423 -8.89 9.30 -9.76
#